data_AF-A0A924U0H8-F1
#
_entry.id   AF-A0A924U0H8-F1
#
_cell.length_a   1.000
_cell.length_b   1.000
_cell.length_c   1.000
_cell.angle_alpha   90.00
_cell.angle_beta   90.00
_cell.angle_gamma   90.00
#
_symmetry.space_group_name_H-M   'P 1'
#
loop_
_entity.id
_entity.type
_entity.pdbx_description
1 polymer ?
#
loop_
_entity_poly.entity_id
_entity_poly.type
_entity_poly.pdbx_seq_one_letter_code
_entity_poly.pdbx_strand_id
1 'polypeptide(L)' 'MDTTVLLLGFMTVAMFGVTAHAWRLCNERRDVALLGAVGGLCGLGTVAAAIL' A
#
# COMPACT_ATOMS: atom_id res chain seq x y z
N MET A 1 1.37 20.16 -0.38
CA MET A 1 0.88 18.79 -0.17
C MET A 1 0.97 18.51 1.31
N ASP A 2 -0.12 18.07 1.93
CA ASP A 2 -0.14 17.81 3.37
C ASP A 2 0.84 16.71 3.77
N THR A 3 1.44 16.83 4.95
CA THR A 3 2.40 15.85 5.48
C THR A 3 1.76 14.48 5.65
N THR A 4 0.46 14.44 5.93
CA THR A 4 -0.35 13.21 6.00
C THR A 4 -0.49 12.53 4.64
N VAL A 5 -0.72 13.29 3.56
CA VAL A 5 -0.78 12.78 2.19
C VAL A 5 0.57 12.18 1.77
N LEU A 6 1.67 12.86 2.12
CA LEU A 6 3.02 12.35 1.85
C LEU A 6 3.31 11.04 2.62
N LEU A 7 2.91 10.97 3.90
CA LEU A 7 3.07 9.79 4.73
C LEU A 7 2.25 8.60 4.18
N LEU A 8 0.97 8.82 3.87
CA LEU A 8 0.10 7.77 3.30
C LEU A 8 0.61 7.30 1.93
N GLY A 9 1.11 8.21 1.09
CA GLY A 9 1.74 7.87 -0.18
C GLY A 9 2.98 6.99 -0.02
N PHE A 10 3.87 7.35 0.91
CA PHE A 10 5.05 6.55 1.21
C PHE A 10 4.69 5.15 1.72
N MET A 11 3.73 5.04 2.64
CA MET A 11 3.26 3.75 3.17
C MET A 11 2.64 2.87 2.09
N THR A 12 1.89 3.47 1.16
CA THR A 12 1.31 2.77 0.00
C THR A 12 2.40 2.17 -0.89
N VAL A 13 3.42 2.95 -1.22
CA VAL A 13 4.56 2.49 -2.04
C VAL A 13 5.34 1.37 -1.35
N ALA A 14 5.61 1.52 -0.04
CA ALA A 14 6.30 0.50 0.74
C ALA A 14 5.50 -0.81 0.79
N MET A 15 4.19 -0.74 1.06
CA MET A 15 3.28 -1.89 1.05
C MET A 15 3.25 -2.59 -0.32
N PHE A 16 3.18 -1.83 -1.42
CA PHE A 16 3.21 -2.39 -2.76
C PHE A 16 4.53 -3.11 -3.04
N GLY A 17 5.65 -2.50 -2.65
CA GLY A 17 6.98 -3.10 -2.76
C GLY A 17 7.11 -4.41 -1.99
N VAL A 18 6.64 -4.46 -0.73
CA VAL A 18 6.65 -5.68 0.09
C VAL A 18 5.69 -6.74 -0.50
N THR A 19 4.52 -6.34 -1.00
CA THR A 19 3.57 -7.26 -1.64
C THR A 19 4.19 -7.92 -2.87
N ALA A 20 4.88 -7.14 -3.71
CA ALA A 20 5.58 -7.63 -4.89
C ALA A 20 6.75 -8.56 -4.52
N HIS A 21 7.52 -8.23 -3.49
CA HIS A 21 8.60 -9.11 -3.00
C HIS A 21 8.05 -10.41 -2.40
N ALA A 22 6.99 -10.33 -1.61
CA ALA A 22 6.31 -11.50 -1.03
C ALA A 22 5.72 -12.41 -2.12
N TRP A 23 5.15 -11.83 -3.18
CA TRP A 23 4.70 -12.56 -4.36
C TRP A 23 5.86 -13.30 -5.06
N ARG A 24 7.01 -12.62 -5.23
CA ARG A 24 8.21 -13.21 -5.86
C ARG A 24 8.84 -14.33 -5.03
N LEU A 25 8.76 -14.24 -3.70
CA LEU A 25 9.29 -15.22 -2.76
C LEU A 25 8.34 -16.43 -2.56
N CYS A 26 7.22 -16.51 -3.29
CA CYS A 26 6.20 -17.56 -3.13
C CYS A 26 5.70 -17.69 -1.68
N ASN A 27 5.49 -16.56 -0.99
CA ASN A 27 4.80 -16.59 0.30
C ASN A 27 3.36 -17.11 0.12
N GLU A 28 2.71 -17.48 1.23
CA GLU A 28 1.32 -17.95 1.21
C GLU A 28 0.44 -16.94 0.46
N ARG A 29 -0.32 -17.40 -0.55
CA ARG A 29 -1.13 -16.52 -1.42
C ARG A 29 -2.08 -15.64 -0.60
N ARG A 30 -2.54 -16.13 0.55
CA ARG A 30 -3.39 -15.42 1.50
C ARG A 30 -2.70 -14.19 2.09
N ASP A 31 -1.44 -14.32 2.48
CA ASP A 31 -0.68 -13.23 3.11
C ASP A 31 -0.38 -12.13 2.09
N VAL A 32 -0.07 -12.51 0.85
CA VAL A 32 0.13 -11.55 -0.25
C VAL A 32 -1.17 -10.82 -0.60
N ALA A 33 -2.31 -11.51 -0.56
CA ALA A 33 -3.62 -10.90 -0.77
C ALA A 33 -3.99 -9.90 0.35
N LEU A 34 -3.74 -10.24 1.61
CA LEU A 34 -3.94 -9.33 2.74
C LEU A 34 -3.04 -8.10 2.62
N LEU A 35 -1.77 -8.27 2.26
CA LEU A 35 -0.83 -7.17 2.09
C LEU A 35 -1.24 -6.24 0.94
N GLY A 36 -1.67 -6.81 -0.18
CA GLY A 36 -2.19 -6.05 -1.32
C GLY A 36 -3.47 -5.27 -0.96
N ALA A 37 -4.37 -5.86 -0.17
CA ALA A 37 -5.59 -5.19 0.28
C ALA A 37 -5.28 -3.98 1.20
N VAL A 38 -4.36 -4.14 2.15
CA VAL A 38 -3.92 -3.03 3.02
C VAL A 38 -3.22 -1.94 2.21
N GLY A 39 -2.32 -2.31 1.29
CA GLY A 39 -1.67 -1.36 0.38
C GLY A 39 -2.68 -0.59 -0.48
N GLY A 40 -3.67 -1.28 -1.04
CA GLY A 40 -4.76 -0.66 -1.81
C GLY A 40 -5.59 0.32 -0.98
N LEU A 41 -5.91 -0.02 0.27
CA LEU A 41 -6.65 0.87 1.17
C LEU A 41 -5.86 2.13 1.52
N CYS A 42 -4.55 2.00 1.81
CA CYS A 42 -3.66 3.14 1.99
C CYS A 42 -3.60 4.03 0.74
N GLY A 43 -3.56 3.43 -0.45
CA GLY A 43 -3.56 4.16 -1.72
C GLY A 43 -4.86 4.95 -1.94
N LEU A 44 -6.02 4.31 -1.70
CA LEU A 44 -7.32 4.98 -1.78
C LEU A 44 -7.42 6.15 -0.78
N GLY A 45 -6.96 5.95 0.47
CA GLY A 45 -6.91 7.01 1.46
C GLY A 45 -5.98 8.16 1.07
N THR A 46 -4.84 7.86 0.44
CA THR A 46 -3.92 8.88 -0.09
C THR A 46 -4.60 9.73 -1.16
N VAL A 47 -5.29 9.10 -2.11
CA VAL A 47 -5.99 9.79 -3.21
C VAL A 47 -7.14 10.64 -2.67
N ALA A 48 -7.95 10.09 -1.76
CA ALA A 48 -9.03 10.84 -1.11
C ALA A 48 -8.50 12.06 -0.36
N ALA A 49 -7.43 11.91 0.42
CA ALA A 49 -6.80 13.00 1.16
C ALA A 49 -6.10 14.03 0.26
N ALA A 50 -5.68 13.65 -0.95
CA ALA A 50 -5.09 14.57 -1.91
C ALA A 50 -6.13 15.42 -2.67
N ILE A 51 -7.38 14.95 -2.72
CA ILE A 51 -8.49 15.61 -3.44
C ILE A 51 -9.31 16.51 -2.50
N LEU A 52 -9.39 16.17 -1.21
CA LEU A 52 -10.07 16.96 -0.17
C LEU A 52 -9.26 18.19 0.21
#